data_AF-A0A843BXX5-F1
#
_entry.id   AF-A0A843BXX5-F1
#
_cell.length_a   1.000
_cell.length_b   1.000
_cell.length_c   1.000
_cell.angle_alpha   90.00
_cell.angle_beta   90.00
_cell.angle_gamma   90.00
#
_symmetry.space_group_name_H-M   'P 1'
#
loop_
_entity.id
_entity.type
_entity.pdbx_description
1 polymer ?
#
loop_
_entity_poly.entity_id
_entity_poly.type
_entity_poly.pdbx_seq_one_letter_code
_entity_poly.pdbx_strand_id
1 'polypeptide(L)'
;MAFLKIYSIANNLIFCSLFKIRYKHNCGRKIAEQSIEYATEELDNHRKGNYLVMVLLPMIYLNMINQPVKEYANFVGNLLALTWERLKEKPQAELGKLIAMDYAASGADEIKYKQNDNGFTIKLKNWPNPGYMQAMMTTKKVVGDFHNVWEPIAKILGLTFELQTTEIEDLLIFKKWQKSH
;
A
#
# COMPACT_ATOMS: atom_id res chain seq x y z
N MET A 1 3.75 15.37 16.39
CA MET A 1 2.57 14.63 16.89
C MET A 1 1.24 14.98 16.20
N ALA A 2 1.12 16.06 15.43
CA ALA A 2 -0.13 16.41 14.73
C ALA A 2 -0.39 15.63 13.41
N PHE A 3 0.66 15.12 12.74
CA PHE A 3 0.55 14.46 11.43
C PHE A 3 0.03 13.00 11.47
N LEU A 4 0.27 12.27 12.56
CA LEU A 4 -0.25 10.89 12.73
C LEU A 4 -1.76 10.86 13.00
N LYS A 5 -2.29 11.94 13.60
CA LYS A 5 -3.72 12.18 13.58
C LYS A 5 -4.18 12.44 12.16
N ILE A 6 -3.51 13.26 11.35
CA ILE A 6 -3.91 13.52 9.96
C ILE A 6 -3.92 12.27 9.07
N TYR A 7 -3.07 11.26 9.23
CA TYR A 7 -3.12 10.05 8.38
C TYR A 7 -4.19 9.03 8.81
N SER A 8 -4.39 8.83 10.12
CA SER A 8 -5.50 8.02 10.65
C SER A 8 -6.86 8.73 10.49
N ILE A 9 -6.85 10.06 10.50
CA ILE A 9 -8.00 10.93 10.26
C ILE A 9 -8.18 11.17 8.76
N ALA A 10 -7.17 11.06 7.88
CA ALA A 10 -7.37 11.11 6.43
C ALA A 10 -7.95 9.79 5.94
N ASN A 11 -7.46 8.65 6.43
CA ASN A 11 -8.07 7.36 6.11
C ASN A 11 -9.44 7.15 6.78
N ASN A 12 -9.76 7.83 7.90
CA ASN A 12 -11.12 7.79 8.48
C ASN A 12 -12.02 8.97 8.08
N LEU A 13 -11.53 10.17 7.76
CA LEU A 13 -12.35 11.31 7.31
C LEU A 13 -12.56 11.27 5.81
N ILE A 14 -11.63 10.82 4.98
CA ILE A 14 -11.95 10.59 3.56
C ILE A 14 -12.99 9.45 3.46
N PHE A 15 -12.89 8.42 4.31
CA PHE A 15 -13.90 7.35 4.38
C PHE A 15 -15.23 7.74 5.08
N CYS A 16 -15.20 8.53 6.17
CA CYS A 16 -16.44 8.95 6.85
C CYS A 16 -17.11 10.17 6.23
N SER A 17 -16.40 11.00 5.45
CA SER A 17 -17.01 12.14 4.73
C SER A 17 -17.61 11.72 3.38
N LEU A 18 -17.13 10.63 2.78
CA LEU A 18 -17.77 10.05 1.59
C LEU A 18 -19.00 9.17 1.93
N PHE A 19 -19.17 8.72 3.18
CA PHE A 19 -20.28 7.82 3.57
C PHE A 19 -21.12 8.26 4.79
N LYS A 20 -21.06 9.53 5.22
CA LYS A 20 -22.11 10.12 6.08
C LYS A 20 -23.03 11.00 5.27
N ILE A 21 -23.96 10.37 4.54
CA ILE A 21 -25.19 11.03 4.13
C ILE A 21 -26.01 11.26 5.40
N ARG A 22 -25.96 12.48 5.93
CA ARG A 22 -27.02 13.04 6.79
C ARG A 22 -27.49 14.34 6.15
N TYR A 23 -28.61 14.24 5.42
CA TYR A 23 -29.36 15.39 4.97
C TYR A 23 -29.95 16.15 6.16
N LYS A 24 -29.67 17.45 6.24
CA LYS A 24 -30.44 18.54 6.90
C LYS A 24 -29.55 19.80 6.80
N HIS A 25 -29.87 20.89 6.09
CA HIS A 25 -31.15 21.45 5.66
C HIS A 25 -30.97 22.36 4.42
N ASN A 26 -32.03 22.37 3.59
CA ASN A 26 -32.63 23.50 2.86
C ASN A 26 -31.87 24.22 1.73
N CYS A 27 -32.06 23.68 0.51
CA CYS A 27 -32.36 24.48 -0.68
C CYS A 27 -33.46 23.78 -1.52
N GLY A 28 -34.73 24.05 -1.21
CA GLY A 28 -35.87 24.08 -2.15
C GLY A 28 -36.19 22.94 -3.13
N ARG A 29 -35.51 21.78 -3.11
CA ARG A 29 -35.88 20.62 -3.95
C ARG A 29 -36.14 19.41 -3.06
N LYS A 30 -37.32 18.81 -3.22
CA LYS A 30 -37.61 17.45 -2.72
C LYS A 30 -36.70 16.47 -3.48
N ILE A 31 -35.49 16.26 -2.98
CA ILE A 31 -34.65 15.15 -3.40
C ILE A 31 -35.24 13.94 -2.68
N ALA A 32 -35.79 12.98 -3.42
CA ALA A 32 -36.20 11.71 -2.85
C ALA A 32 -34.97 11.09 -2.17
N GLU A 33 -35.05 10.81 -0.87
CA GLU A 33 -34.03 10.00 -0.17
C GLU A 33 -34.13 8.58 -0.74
N GLN A 34 -33.38 8.32 -1.82
CA GLN A 34 -33.10 6.96 -2.24
C GLN A 34 -31.98 6.43 -1.35
N SER A 35 -32.30 5.48 -0.48
CA SER A 35 -31.29 4.68 0.21
C SER A 35 -30.64 3.76 -0.83
N ILE A 36 -29.36 3.99 -1.11
CA ILE A 36 -28.56 3.10 -1.95
C ILE A 36 -27.83 2.14 -1.02
N GLU A 37 -28.14 0.85 -1.11
CA GLU A 37 -27.40 -0.22 -0.44
C GLU A 37 -26.42 -0.84 -1.45
N TYR A 38 -25.12 -0.76 -1.17
CA TYR A 38 -24.09 -1.40 -1.98
C TYR A 38 -23.75 -2.78 -1.42
N ALA A 39 -23.45 -3.73 -2.29
CA ALA A 39 -22.89 -5.02 -1.87
C ALA A 39 -21.51 -4.82 -1.24
N THR A 40 -21.19 -5.56 -0.17
CA THR A 40 -19.88 -5.47 0.51
C THR A 40 -18.71 -5.72 -0.44
N GLU A 41 -18.87 -6.66 -1.38
CA GLU A 41 -17.87 -6.98 -2.39
C GLU A 41 -17.62 -5.80 -3.36
N GLU A 42 -18.68 -5.08 -3.75
CA GLU A 42 -18.57 -3.91 -4.62
C GLU A 42 -17.81 -2.78 -3.91
N LEU A 43 -18.14 -2.52 -2.64
CA LEU A 43 -17.43 -1.54 -1.82
C LEU A 43 -15.96 -1.91 -1.63
N ASP A 44 -15.66 -3.21 -1.42
CA ASP A 44 -14.29 -3.68 -1.26
C ASP A 44 -13.47 -3.56 -2.54
N ASN A 45 -14.04 -3.91 -3.70
CA ASN A 45 -13.39 -3.74 -4.98
C ASN A 45 -13.14 -2.26 -5.30
N HIS A 46 -14.12 -1.39 -5.00
CA HIS A 46 -13.96 0.06 -5.16
C HIS A 46 -12.86 0.62 -4.23
N ARG A 47 -12.82 0.17 -2.98
CA ARG A 47 -11.77 0.56 -2.00
C ARG A 47 -10.38 0.14 -2.46
N LYS A 48 -10.21 -1.10 -2.91
CA LYS A 48 -8.92 -1.61 -3.43
C LYS A 48 -8.45 -0.79 -4.62
N GLY A 49 -9.36 -0.51 -5.55
CA GLY A 49 -9.07 0.33 -6.72
C GLY A 49 -8.61 1.74 -6.34
N ASN A 50 -9.35 2.41 -5.45
CA ASN A 50 -8.99 3.76 -5.00
C ASN A 50 -7.66 3.79 -4.26
N TYR A 51 -7.42 2.83 -3.37
CA TYR A 51 -6.14 2.73 -2.67
C TYR A 51 -4.99 2.57 -3.66
N LEU A 52 -5.13 1.65 -4.62
CA LEU A 52 -4.09 1.41 -5.62
C LEU A 52 -3.85 2.67 -6.48
N VAL A 53 -4.89 3.35 -6.95
CA VAL A 53 -4.76 4.59 -7.73
C VAL A 53 -4.02 5.67 -6.93
N MET A 54 -4.33 5.83 -5.64
CA MET A 54 -3.66 6.80 -4.77
C MET A 54 -2.17 6.47 -4.57
N VAL A 55 -1.80 5.19 -4.60
CA VAL A 55 -0.40 4.75 -4.58
C VAL A 55 0.27 4.99 -5.94
N LEU A 56 -0.39 4.68 -7.05
CA LEU A 56 0.22 4.70 -8.39
C LEU A 56 0.35 6.10 -9.00
N LEU A 57 -0.61 7.00 -8.75
CA LEU A 57 -0.63 8.34 -9.35
C LEU A 57 0.65 9.16 -9.12
N PRO A 58 1.20 9.26 -7.89
CA PRO A 58 2.46 9.97 -7.66
C PRO A 58 3.62 9.42 -8.49
N MET A 59 3.69 8.09 -8.66
CA MET A 59 4.77 7.45 -9.41
C MET A 59 4.67 7.71 -10.90
N ILE A 60 3.44 7.69 -11.43
CA ILE A 60 3.17 8.05 -12.82
C ILE A 60 3.58 9.51 -13.06
N TYR A 61 3.18 10.42 -12.16
CA TYR A 61 3.57 11.82 -12.25
C TYR A 61 5.09 11.99 -12.24
N LEU A 62 5.80 11.36 -11.29
CA LEU A 62 7.26 11.43 -11.19
C LEU A 62 7.93 10.91 -12.47
N ASN A 63 7.45 9.78 -13.01
CA ASN A 63 7.95 9.24 -14.27
C ASN A 63 7.71 10.20 -15.45
N MET A 64 6.56 10.87 -15.53
CA MET A 64 6.28 11.86 -16.58
C MET A 64 7.23 13.06 -16.55
N ILE A 65 7.72 13.45 -15.37
CA ILE A 65 8.68 14.54 -15.20
C ILE A 65 10.13 14.05 -15.07
N ASN A 66 10.40 12.78 -15.41
CA ASN A 66 11.72 12.13 -15.34
C ASN A 66 12.40 12.20 -13.96
N GLN A 67 11.61 12.12 -12.89
CA GLN A 67 12.08 12.05 -11.51
C GLN A 67 12.13 10.59 -11.02
N PRO A 68 13.11 10.23 -10.17
CA PRO A 68 13.27 8.86 -9.70
C PRO A 68 12.17 8.46 -8.71
N VAL A 69 11.39 7.43 -9.06
CA VAL A 69 10.35 6.86 -8.17
C VAL A 69 10.95 6.28 -6.89
N LYS A 70 12.18 5.75 -6.95
CA LYS A 70 12.89 5.21 -5.78
C LYS A 70 13.07 6.22 -4.66
N GLU A 71 13.38 7.48 -4.97
CA GLU A 71 13.55 8.52 -3.93
C GLU A 71 12.23 8.83 -3.23
N TYR A 72 11.14 8.89 -3.99
CA TYR A 72 9.79 9.01 -3.45
C TYR A 72 9.41 7.80 -2.57
N ALA A 73 9.71 6.58 -3.04
CA ALA A 73 9.46 5.36 -2.27
C ALA A 73 10.21 5.38 -0.93
N ASN A 74 11.48 5.79 -0.93
CA ASN A 74 12.29 5.96 0.29
C ASN A 74 11.72 7.04 1.21
N PHE A 75 11.27 8.18 0.67
CA PHE A 75 10.61 9.22 1.45
C PHE A 75 9.34 8.69 2.14
N VAL A 76 8.45 8.05 1.38
CA VAL A 76 7.23 7.42 1.91
C VAL A 76 7.58 6.36 2.96
N GLY A 77 8.58 5.53 2.68
CA GLY A 77 9.03 4.47 3.57
C GLY A 77 9.55 5.00 4.90
N ASN A 78 10.27 6.13 4.91
CA ASN A 78 10.71 6.79 6.14
C ASN A 78 9.52 7.30 6.97
N LEU A 79 8.49 7.84 6.32
CA LEU A 79 7.26 8.26 7.01
C LEU A 79 6.50 7.06 7.58
N LEU A 80 6.37 5.99 6.81
CA LEU A 80 5.71 4.76 7.23
C LEU A 80 6.47 4.06 8.35
N ALA A 81 7.81 4.05 8.33
CA ALA A 81 8.63 3.47 9.37
C ALA A 81 8.23 3.96 10.78
N LEU A 82 7.90 5.25 10.94
CA LEU A 82 7.42 5.79 12.21
C LEU A 82 6.16 5.08 12.75
N THR A 83 5.29 4.60 11.87
CA THR A 83 4.08 3.84 12.24
C THR A 83 4.36 2.36 12.53
N TRP A 84 5.46 1.84 11.97
CA TRP A 84 5.91 0.46 12.13
C TRP A 84 6.85 0.26 13.31
N GLU A 85 7.36 1.33 13.91
CA GLU A 85 8.25 1.27 15.09
C GLU A 85 7.65 0.47 16.25
N ARG A 86 6.34 0.58 16.48
CA ARG A 86 5.63 -0.21 17.50
C ARG A 86 5.63 -1.73 17.24
N LEU A 87 6.04 -2.16 16.05
CA LEU A 87 6.06 -3.55 15.62
C LEU A 87 7.45 -4.19 15.73
N LYS A 88 8.47 -3.47 16.22
CA LYS A 88 9.85 -3.97 16.38
C LYS A 88 9.94 -5.29 17.14
N GLU A 89 9.14 -5.46 18.19
CA GLU A 89 9.12 -6.65 19.05
C GLU A 89 8.20 -7.76 18.52
N LYS A 90 7.55 -7.56 17.38
CA LYS A 90 6.64 -8.56 16.82
C LYS A 90 7.40 -9.70 16.17
N PRO A 91 6.87 -10.94 16.25
CA PRO A 91 7.46 -12.07 15.54
C PRO A 91 7.54 -11.79 14.03
N GLN A 92 8.61 -12.23 13.38
CA GLN A 92 8.79 -12.10 11.93
C GLN A 92 7.64 -12.71 11.12
N ALA A 93 7.03 -13.76 11.66
CA ALA A 93 5.83 -14.39 11.14
C ALA A 93 4.66 -13.39 11.00
N GLU A 94 4.47 -12.55 12.03
CA GLU A 94 3.42 -11.55 12.08
C GLU A 94 3.72 -10.38 11.14
N LEU A 95 4.97 -9.90 11.14
CA LEU A 95 5.42 -8.83 10.24
C LEU A 95 5.22 -9.21 8.78
N GLY A 96 5.67 -10.40 8.37
CA GLY A 96 5.53 -10.86 7.00
C GLY A 96 4.09 -11.06 6.56
N LYS A 97 3.21 -11.50 7.47
CA LYS A 97 1.76 -11.58 7.20
C LYS A 97 1.14 -10.21 7.02
N LEU A 98 1.49 -9.22 7.83
CA LEU A 98 0.99 -7.85 7.68
C LEU A 98 1.38 -7.24 6.33
N ILE A 99 2.65 -7.39 5.94
CA ILE A 99 3.13 -6.91 4.63
C ILE A 99 2.40 -7.63 3.49
N ALA A 100 2.23 -8.96 3.58
CA ALA A 100 1.46 -9.70 2.59
C ALA A 100 0.01 -9.21 2.51
N MET A 101 -0.63 -8.90 3.64
CA MET A 101 -1.98 -8.35 3.69
C MET A 101 -2.08 -6.97 3.04
N ASP A 102 -1.09 -6.10 3.20
CA ASP A 102 -1.06 -4.78 2.54
C ASP A 102 -1.03 -4.92 1.01
N TYR A 103 -0.32 -5.92 0.49
CA TYR A 103 -0.35 -6.24 -0.95
C TYR A 103 -1.68 -6.83 -1.40
N ALA A 104 -2.32 -7.66 -0.58
CA ALA A 104 -3.64 -8.21 -0.88
C ALA A 104 -4.68 -7.10 -0.95
N ALA A 105 -4.61 -6.17 0.01
CA ALA A 105 -5.47 -5.00 0.10
C ALA A 105 -5.23 -3.98 -1.03
N SER A 106 -4.06 -4.02 -1.67
CA SER A 106 -3.71 -3.12 -2.78
C SER A 106 -3.80 -3.77 -4.16
N GLY A 107 -4.41 -4.96 -4.26
CA GLY A 107 -4.79 -5.55 -5.54
C GLY A 107 -3.73 -6.46 -6.16
N ALA A 108 -2.93 -7.17 -5.37
CA ALA A 108 -2.15 -8.30 -5.88
C ALA A 108 -3.09 -9.49 -6.15
N ASP A 109 -2.94 -10.15 -7.30
CA ASP A 109 -3.80 -11.29 -7.67
C ASP A 109 -3.46 -12.56 -6.86
N GLU A 110 -2.18 -12.78 -6.59
CA GLU A 110 -1.69 -13.94 -5.85
C GLU A 110 -0.53 -13.53 -4.94
N ILE A 111 -0.55 -14.03 -3.71
CA ILE A 111 0.47 -13.77 -2.71
C ILE A 111 0.91 -15.09 -2.08
N LYS A 112 2.21 -15.38 -2.12
CA LYS A 112 2.80 -16.50 -1.39
C LYS A 112 3.75 -15.99 -0.35
N TYR A 113 3.53 -16.42 0.88
CA TYR A 113 4.39 -16.12 2.01
C TYR A 113 5.22 -17.36 2.39
N LYS A 114 6.51 -17.17 2.62
CA LYS A 114 7.40 -18.21 3.15
C LYS A 114 8.30 -17.63 4.24
N GLN A 115 8.50 -18.38 5.32
CA GLN A 115 9.38 -17.99 6.43
C GLN A 115 10.43 -19.06 6.70
N ASN A 116 11.59 -18.63 7.20
CA ASN A 116 12.59 -19.49 7.81
C ASN A 116 13.29 -18.75 8.97
N ASP A 117 14.33 -19.34 9.55
CA ASP A 117 15.05 -18.77 10.70
C ASP A 117 15.80 -17.47 10.37
N ASN A 118 16.11 -17.25 9.10
CA ASN A 118 16.87 -16.10 8.61
C ASN A 118 15.98 -14.93 8.18
N GLY A 119 14.67 -15.12 8.08
CA GLY A 119 13.71 -14.09 7.69
C GLY A 119 12.51 -14.64 6.95
N PHE A 120 11.97 -13.87 6.01
CA PHE A 120 10.79 -14.24 5.25
C PHE A 120 10.79 -13.68 3.83
N THR A 121 10.01 -14.30 2.96
CA THR A 121 9.80 -13.84 1.59
C THR A 121 8.32 -13.74 1.28
N ILE A 122 8.00 -12.76 0.43
CA ILE A 122 6.66 -12.53 -0.08
C ILE A 122 6.77 -12.48 -1.59
N LYS A 123 6.16 -13.47 -2.25
CA LYS A 123 6.05 -13.53 -3.71
C LYS A 123 4.70 -12.94 -4.11
N LEU A 124 4.75 -11.90 -4.93
CA LEU A 124 3.60 -11.23 -5.49
C LEU A 124 3.49 -11.59 -6.96
N LYS A 125 2.29 -11.95 -7.41
CA LYS A 125 1.98 -12.07 -8.82
C LYS A 125 1.07 -10.92 -9.22
N ASN A 126 1.36 -10.30 -10.37
CA ASN A 126 0.50 -9.28 -10.95
C ASN A 126 0.17 -8.13 -9.98
N TRP A 127 1.15 -7.64 -9.21
CA TRP A 127 0.99 -6.40 -8.45
C TRP A 127 1.82 -5.28 -9.09
N PRO A 128 1.24 -4.14 -9.48
CA PRO A 128 -0.20 -3.88 -9.54
C PRO A 128 -0.91 -4.78 -10.55
N ASN A 129 -2.21 -4.98 -10.35
CA ASN A 129 -3.02 -5.75 -11.28
C ASN A 129 -2.91 -5.15 -12.72
N PRO A 130 -2.67 -5.98 -13.76
CA PRO A 130 -2.44 -5.51 -15.13
C PRO A 130 -3.55 -4.62 -15.69
N GLY A 131 -4.81 -4.84 -15.31
CA GLY A 131 -5.93 -4.01 -15.74
C GLY A 131 -5.81 -2.56 -15.25
N TYR A 132 -5.34 -2.36 -14.01
CA TYR A 132 -5.07 -1.03 -13.48
C TYR A 132 -3.84 -0.39 -14.12
N MET A 133 -2.80 -1.18 -14.39
CA MET A 133 -1.62 -0.66 -15.11
C MET A 133 -1.99 -0.17 -16.51
N GLN A 134 -2.82 -0.94 -17.23
CA GLN A 134 -3.34 -0.56 -18.55
C GLN A 134 -4.21 0.69 -18.47
N ALA A 135 -5.16 0.74 -17.54
CA ALA A 135 -6.05 1.90 -17.37
C ALA A 135 -5.30 3.19 -17.05
N MET A 136 -4.18 3.11 -16.33
CA MET A 136 -3.33 4.25 -15.97
C MET A 136 -2.14 4.48 -16.90
N MET A 137 -2.06 3.75 -18.02
CA MET A 137 -0.99 3.86 -19.01
C MET A 137 0.43 3.79 -18.39
N THR A 138 0.60 2.95 -17.38
CA THR A 138 1.87 2.78 -16.66
C THR A 138 2.49 1.42 -16.93
N THR A 139 3.75 1.24 -16.54
CA THR A 139 4.50 0.00 -16.75
C THR A 139 5.00 -0.57 -15.42
N LYS A 140 5.28 -1.87 -15.41
CA LYS A 140 5.88 -2.56 -14.26
C LYS A 140 7.19 -1.90 -13.81
N LYS A 141 7.99 -1.43 -14.75
CA LYS A 141 9.26 -0.72 -14.46
C LYS A 141 9.03 0.55 -13.63
N VAL A 142 7.99 1.32 -13.95
CA VAL A 142 7.68 2.57 -13.23
C VAL A 142 7.24 2.30 -11.81
N VAL A 143 6.42 1.28 -11.59
CA VAL A 143 5.79 1.00 -10.29
C VAL A 143 6.62 0.05 -9.42
N GLY A 144 7.52 -0.74 -10.00
CA GLY A 144 8.37 -1.69 -9.29
C GLY A 144 9.33 -1.01 -8.31
N ASP A 145 9.80 0.20 -8.64
CA ASP A 145 10.64 0.99 -7.74
C ASP A 145 9.94 1.36 -6.42
N PHE A 146 8.60 1.31 -6.37
CA PHE A 146 7.85 1.54 -5.13
C PHE A 146 8.18 0.55 -4.03
N HIS A 147 8.56 -0.68 -4.37
CA HIS A 147 8.89 -1.70 -3.37
C HIS A 147 10.03 -1.26 -2.44
N ASN A 148 10.87 -0.30 -2.85
CA ASN A 148 11.90 0.30 -2.00
C ASN A 148 11.33 1.05 -0.78
N VAL A 149 10.01 1.29 -0.72
CA VAL A 149 9.31 1.76 0.49
C VAL A 149 9.61 0.88 1.71
N TRP A 150 9.89 -0.40 1.48
CA TRP A 150 10.20 -1.36 2.54
C TRP A 150 11.63 -1.27 3.07
N GLU A 151 12.57 -0.64 2.37
CA GLU A 151 13.96 -0.51 2.81
C GLU A 151 14.09 0.22 4.17
N PRO A 152 13.57 1.44 4.35
CA PRO A 152 13.59 2.12 5.64
C PRO A 152 12.75 1.42 6.72
N ILE A 153 11.65 0.77 6.33
CA ILE A 153 10.80 0.00 7.27
C ILE A 153 11.56 -1.23 7.78
N ALA A 154 12.19 -2.00 6.89
CA ALA A 154 12.99 -3.16 7.26
C ALA A 154 14.12 -2.76 8.21
N LYS A 155 14.81 -1.65 7.91
CA LYS A 155 15.90 -1.13 8.76
C LYS A 155 15.47 -0.91 10.20
N ILE A 156 14.32 -0.27 10.44
CA ILE A 156 13.86 -0.04 11.81
C ILE A 156 13.40 -1.33 12.51
N LEU A 157 12.96 -2.34 11.76
CA LEU A 157 12.55 -3.64 12.26
C LEU A 157 13.76 -4.59 12.49
N GLY A 158 14.99 -4.11 12.30
CA GLY A 158 16.19 -4.94 12.42
C GLY A 158 16.33 -5.97 11.29
N LEU A 159 15.77 -5.67 10.12
CA LEU A 159 15.80 -6.50 8.92
C LEU A 159 16.57 -5.78 7.80
N THR A 160 17.03 -6.56 6.82
CA THR A 160 17.42 -6.07 5.50
C THR A 160 16.32 -6.37 4.50
N PHE A 161 16.25 -5.59 3.43
CA PHE A 161 15.29 -5.75 2.35
C PHE A 161 16.02 -5.91 1.02
N GLU A 162 15.60 -6.89 0.23
CA GLU A 162 16.05 -7.12 -1.14
C GLU A 162 14.82 -7.34 -2.03
N LEU A 163 14.88 -6.82 -3.26
CA LEU A 163 13.85 -6.99 -4.27
C LEU A 163 14.41 -7.81 -5.44
N GLN A 164 13.66 -8.80 -5.88
CA GLN A 164 13.88 -9.45 -7.17
C GLN A 164 12.60 -9.33 -8.00
N THR A 165 12.69 -8.71 -9.17
CA THR A 165 11.55 -8.45 -10.05
C THR A 165 11.74 -9.16 -11.38
N THR A 166 10.66 -9.74 -11.86
CA THR A 166 10.49 -10.24 -13.23
C THR A 166 9.34 -9.48 -13.91
N GLU A 167 8.98 -9.83 -15.14
CA GLU A 167 7.87 -9.15 -15.84
C GLU A 167 6.52 -9.31 -15.12
N ILE A 168 6.29 -10.46 -14.46
CA ILE A 168 4.97 -10.83 -13.89
C ILE A 168 5.00 -11.06 -12.38
N GLU A 169 6.18 -11.21 -11.78
CA GLU A 169 6.36 -11.56 -10.38
C GLU A 169 7.39 -10.66 -9.70
N ASP A 170 7.08 -10.26 -8.47
CA ASP A 170 8.04 -9.65 -7.54
C ASP A 170 8.25 -10.58 -6.35
N LEU A 171 9.50 -10.71 -5.93
CA LEU A 171 9.89 -11.40 -4.73
C LEU A 171 10.52 -10.38 -3.78
N LEU A 172 9.79 -10.10 -2.70
CA LEU A 172 10.25 -9.28 -1.60
C LEU A 172 10.94 -10.19 -0.59
N ILE A 173 12.19 -9.90 -0.27
CA ILE A 173 13.03 -10.72 0.59
C ILE A 173 13.42 -9.88 1.80
N PHE A 174 13.06 -10.37 2.98
CA PHE A 174 13.41 -9.75 4.25
C PHE A 174 14.29 -10.70 5.05
N LYS A 175 15.50 -10.25 5.44
CA LYS A 175 16.44 -11.07 6.22
C LYS A 175 16.77 -10.40 7.54
N LYS A 176 17.14 -11.17 8.56
CA LYS A 176 17.69 -10.62 9.80
C LYS A 176 18.95 -9.82 9.49
N TRP A 177 19.08 -8.66 10.12
CA TRP A 177 20.35 -7.94 10.11
C TRP A 177 21.39 -8.79 10.84
N GLN A 178 22.40 -9.29 10.12
CA GLN A 178 23.59 -9.88 10.73
C GLN A 178 24.60 -8.75 10.95
N LYS A 179 24.95 -8.44 12.21
CA LYS A 179 26.12 -7.60 12.46
C LYS A 179 27.33 -8.40 12.00
N SER A 180 28.05 -7.90 11.00
CA SER A 180 29.39 -8.40 10.70
C SER A 180 30.22 -8.30 11.98
N HIS A 181 30.70 -9.44 12.48
CA HIS A 181 31.63 -9.49 13.60
C HIS A 181 32.99 -8.95 13.20
#